data_AF-A0A915PCC1-F1
#
_entry.id   AF-A0A915PCC1-F1
#
_cell.length_a   1.000
_cell.length_b   1.000
_cell.length_c   1.000
_cell.angle_alpha   90.00
_cell.angle_beta   90.00
_cell.angle_gamma   90.00
#
_symmetry.space_group_name_H-M   'P 1'
#
loop_
_entity.id
_entity.type
_entity.pdbx_description
1 polymer ?
#
loop_
_entity_poly.entity_id
_entity_poly.type
_entity_poly.pdbx_seq_one_letter_code
_entity_poly.pdbx_strand_id
1 'polypeptide(L)'
;MISLFLLSVLVISYVETIGENPIDINTLAGIIGGISNMMQNNVKTIDVPSSQIMGRWYQVYKAAISFDVHRTDMFCPVAYFSPNSVMGEDGFSIEEAFRVIAKNGPFETYKRDLNKVGPGQYWMYTEEYFYPRQFNIINVGPNYTNTTEGKEKEKLYQYMVVTDTNRLSLSVYARHPMTFYQKYNEEVVKFLEQAGFGGKVFWNSPRPIYQGADCEWPSEKEVFARRVLKNQQAAKNSRSEEASKSESFGSSSAVDGRSPITEMLQNPQLALQKLVQGH
;
A
#
# COMPACT_ATOMS: atom_id res chain seq x y z
N MET A 1 37.46 -13.75 55.95
CA MET A 1 38.26 -13.82 54.71
C MET A 1 37.34 -14.30 53.59
N ILE A 2 36.43 -13.47 53.09
CA ILE A 2 36.60 -12.53 51.95
C ILE A 2 37.21 -13.25 50.73
N SER A 3 36.35 -13.75 49.85
CA SER A 3 36.68 -14.11 48.47
C SER A 3 36.27 -12.92 47.59
N LEU A 4 37.25 -12.27 46.96
CA LEU A 4 37.07 -11.11 46.10
C LEU A 4 36.42 -11.52 44.77
N PHE A 5 35.28 -10.91 44.45
CA PHE A 5 34.80 -10.75 43.09
C PHE A 5 35.70 -9.75 42.35
N LEU A 6 36.41 -10.21 41.33
CA LEU A 6 37.08 -9.35 40.35
C LEU A 6 36.05 -8.93 39.30
N LEU A 7 35.53 -7.71 39.46
CA LEU A 7 34.71 -7.03 38.46
C LEU A 7 35.65 -6.43 37.40
N SER A 8 35.77 -7.10 36.24
CA SER A 8 36.46 -6.52 35.08
C SER A 8 35.60 -5.40 34.50
N VAL A 9 35.90 -4.15 34.88
CA VAL A 9 35.37 -2.95 34.24
C VAL A 9 35.99 -2.85 32.84
N LEU A 10 35.27 -3.32 31.83
CA LEU A 10 35.53 -2.97 30.43
C LEU A 10 35.12 -1.51 30.24
N VAL A 11 36.09 -0.61 30.34
CA VAL A 11 35.97 0.76 29.86
C VAL A 11 35.87 0.68 28.34
N ILE A 12 34.64 0.68 27.81
CA ILE A 12 34.41 0.87 26.38
C ILE A 12 34.74 2.34 26.09
N SER A 13 35.90 2.56 25.47
CA SER A 13 36.30 3.85 24.95
C SER A 13 35.33 4.25 23.84
N TYR A 14 34.52 5.27 24.09
CA TYR A 14 33.73 5.92 23.06
C TYR A 14 34.67 6.65 22.11
N VAL A 15 34.83 6.12 20.90
CA VAL A 15 35.37 6.88 19.77
C VAL A 15 34.19 7.64 19.18
N GLU A 16 34.05 8.91 19.53
CA GLU A 16 33.12 9.80 18.85
C GLU A 16 33.65 10.07 17.43
N THR A 17 32.98 9.49 16.44
CA THR A 17 33.10 9.94 15.06
C THR A 17 32.10 11.08 14.84
N ILE A 18 32.61 12.16 14.24
CA ILE A 18 31.86 13.38 13.95
C ILE A 18 30.76 13.08 12.93
N GLY A 19 29.49 13.20 13.31
CA GLY A 19 28.36 13.18 12.38
C GLY A 19 27.09 12.48 12.84
N GLU A 20 27.11 11.74 13.96
CA GLU A 20 25.90 11.11 14.51
C GLU A 20 25.37 11.93 15.68
N ASN A 21 24.20 12.58 15.49
CA ASN A 21 23.48 13.14 16.63
C ASN A 21 23.15 11.98 17.58
N PRO A 22 23.52 12.04 18.87
CA PRO A 22 23.11 11.02 19.83
C PRO A 22 21.59 10.97 19.82
N ILE A 23 21.03 9.77 19.62
CA ILE A 23 19.60 9.53 19.68
C ILE A 23 19.10 10.09 21.02
N ASP A 24 18.32 11.17 20.96
CA ASP A 24 17.79 11.86 22.14
C ASP A 24 17.04 10.84 23.04
N ILE A 25 17.27 10.93 24.35
CA ILE A 25 16.63 10.08 25.36
C ILE A 25 15.10 10.18 25.26
N ASN A 26 14.55 11.33 24.86
CA ASN A 26 13.10 11.45 24.60
C ASN A 26 12.67 10.69 23.35
N THR A 27 13.52 10.64 22.33
CA THR A 27 13.31 9.85 21.10
C THR A 27 13.38 8.36 21.42
N LEU A 28 14.35 7.91 22.22
CA LEU A 28 14.49 6.54 22.66
C LEU A 28 13.32 6.11 23.58
N ALA A 29 12.90 6.97 24.50
CA ALA A 29 11.71 6.73 25.33
C ALA A 29 10.42 6.70 24.51
N GLY A 30 10.32 7.52 23.45
CA GLY A 30 9.25 7.45 22.46
C GLY A 30 9.25 6.14 21.67
N ILE A 31 10.43 5.62 21.30
CA ILE A 31 10.59 4.33 20.62
C ILE A 31 10.17 3.17 21.54
N ILE A 32 10.72 3.09 22.76
CA ILE A 32 10.42 2.00 23.71
C ILE A 32 8.96 2.04 24.17
N GLY A 33 8.44 3.23 24.50
CA GLY A 33 7.04 3.43 24.87
C GLY A 33 6.08 3.15 23.70
N GLY A 34 6.46 3.52 22.48
CA GLY A 34 5.70 3.25 21.26
C GLY A 34 5.61 1.76 20.95
N ILE A 35 6.71 1.01 21.06
CA ILE A 35 6.75 -0.45 20.84
C ILE A 35 5.92 -1.20 21.90
N SER A 36 5.97 -0.79 23.17
CA SER A 36 5.16 -1.41 24.23
C SER A 36 3.66 -1.16 24.03
N ASN A 37 3.26 0.06 23.67
CA ASN A 37 1.85 0.38 23.38
C ASN A 37 1.35 -0.28 22.09
N MET A 38 2.25 -0.52 21.13
CA MET A 38 1.96 -1.25 19.89
C MET A 38 1.55 -2.71 20.15
N MET A 39 2.26 -3.40 21.05
CA MET A 39 2.01 -4.82 21.35
C MET A 39 0.77 -5.07 22.22
N GLN A 40 0.27 -4.06 22.93
CA GLN A 40 -0.81 -4.23 23.91
C GLN A 40 -2.22 -3.92 23.36
N ASN A 41 -2.34 -3.16 22.27
CA ASN A 41 -3.63 -2.66 21.79
C ASN A 41 -3.93 -3.12 20.36
N ASN A 42 -4.62 -4.26 20.20
CA ASN A 42 -5.20 -4.61 18.90
C ASN A 42 -6.12 -3.48 18.41
N VAL A 43 -6.06 -3.17 17.11
CA VAL A 43 -6.99 -2.21 16.51
C VAL A 43 -8.42 -2.77 16.51
N LYS A 44 -9.39 -1.94 16.90
CA LYS A 44 -10.80 -2.30 16.80
C LYS A 44 -11.26 -2.10 15.35
N THR A 45 -11.72 -3.17 14.72
CA THR A 45 -12.24 -3.13 13.36
C THR A 45 -13.75 -2.93 13.34
N ILE A 46 -14.25 -2.52 12.18
CA ILE A 46 -15.68 -2.32 11.92
C ILE A 46 -16.10 -3.19 10.73
N ASP A 47 -17.29 -3.79 10.80
CA ASP A 47 -17.76 -4.58 9.67
C ASP A 47 -18.38 -3.67 8.61
N VAL A 48 -17.86 -3.80 7.39
CA VAL A 48 -18.33 -3.06 6.22
C VAL A 48 -18.42 -4.07 5.08
N PRO A 49 -19.62 -4.33 4.55
CA PRO A 49 -19.80 -5.16 3.35
C PRO A 49 -18.91 -4.66 2.21
N SER A 50 -18.19 -5.57 1.54
CA SER A 50 -17.29 -5.23 0.44
C SER A 50 -18.00 -4.45 -0.67
N SER A 51 -19.27 -4.78 -0.92
CA SER A 51 -20.11 -4.10 -1.92
C SER A 51 -20.21 -2.58 -1.73
N GLN A 52 -20.10 -2.06 -0.50
CA GLN A 52 -20.16 -0.62 -0.20
C GLN A 52 -18.82 0.10 -0.43
N ILE A 53 -17.72 -0.64 -0.50
CA ILE A 53 -16.37 -0.10 -0.71
C ILE A 53 -15.83 -0.34 -2.12
N MET A 54 -16.64 -0.89 -3.03
CA MET A 54 -16.24 -1.11 -4.42
C MET A 54 -16.03 0.20 -5.20
N GLY A 55 -15.27 0.13 -6.29
CA GLY A 55 -15.01 1.23 -7.21
C GLY A 55 -13.76 2.02 -6.87
N ARG A 56 -13.70 3.26 -7.37
CA ARG A 56 -12.50 4.09 -7.31
C ARG A 56 -12.34 4.77 -5.94
N TRP A 57 -11.10 4.81 -5.47
CA TRP A 57 -10.63 5.46 -4.26
C TRP A 57 -9.31 6.17 -4.52
N TYR A 58 -9.02 7.18 -3.70
CA TYR A 58 -7.77 7.94 -3.73
C TYR A 58 -7.14 7.89 -2.35
N GLN A 59 -5.88 7.45 -2.27
CA GLN A 59 -5.18 7.43 -0.99
C GLN A 59 -4.72 8.85 -0.64
N VAL A 60 -5.22 9.37 0.48
CA VAL A 60 -4.97 10.76 0.93
C VAL A 60 -4.00 10.83 2.10
N TYR A 61 -3.89 9.77 2.91
CA TYR A 61 -2.86 9.64 3.94
C TYR A 61 -2.16 8.29 3.89
N LYS A 62 -0.88 8.29 4.28
CA LYS A 62 -0.10 7.10 4.61
C LYS A 62 0.59 7.22 5.97
N ALA A 63 1.11 6.13 6.52
CA ALA A 63 2.04 6.20 7.65
C ALA A 63 3.36 6.89 7.23
N ALA A 64 4.01 7.60 8.16
CA ALA A 64 5.26 8.32 7.90
C ALA A 64 6.41 7.41 7.47
N ILE A 65 6.49 6.24 8.09
CA ILE A 65 7.41 5.19 7.68
C ILE A 65 6.56 4.05 7.13
N SER A 66 6.65 3.86 5.83
CA SER A 66 6.22 2.61 5.22
C SER A 66 7.38 1.63 5.31
N PHE A 67 7.14 0.44 5.87
CA PHE A 67 8.09 -0.68 5.81
C PHE A 67 8.07 -1.40 4.46
N ASP A 68 7.43 -0.80 3.44
CA ASP A 68 7.60 -1.23 2.07
C ASP A 68 9.03 -0.87 1.62
N VAL A 69 9.76 -1.85 1.08
CA VAL A 69 11.21 -1.75 0.79
C VAL A 69 11.51 -0.63 -0.21
N HIS A 70 10.50 -0.20 -0.97
CA HIS A 70 10.57 0.96 -1.84
C HIS A 70 10.12 2.21 -1.09
N ARG A 71 11.08 2.99 -0.59
CA ARG A 71 10.89 4.35 -0.06
C ARG A 71 10.53 5.32 -1.18
N THR A 72 9.40 5.10 -1.84
CA THR A 72 8.95 5.95 -2.94
C THR A 72 8.03 7.02 -2.39
N ASP A 73 8.42 8.27 -2.62
CA ASP A 73 7.47 9.37 -2.59
C ASP A 73 6.37 9.06 -3.60
N MET A 74 5.14 9.06 -3.09
CA MET A 74 3.95 8.66 -3.82
C MET A 74 3.15 9.92 -4.12
N PHE A 75 2.81 10.11 -5.39
CA PHE A 75 2.03 11.25 -5.87
C PHE A 75 0.80 10.75 -6.62
N CYS A 76 -0.33 11.42 -6.41
CA CYS A 76 -1.59 11.16 -7.11
C CYS A 76 -2.03 9.68 -7.08
N PRO A 77 -2.01 8.97 -5.94
CA PRO A 77 -2.41 7.57 -5.91
C PRO A 77 -3.91 7.41 -6.15
N VAL A 78 -4.24 6.41 -6.97
CA VAL A 78 -5.59 5.92 -7.22
C VAL A 78 -5.64 4.42 -7.00
N ALA A 79 -6.76 3.94 -6.48
CA ALA A 79 -7.01 2.53 -6.21
C ALA A 79 -8.40 2.14 -6.71
N TYR A 80 -8.49 1.02 -7.41
CA TYR A 80 -9.72 0.47 -7.97
C TYR A 80 -10.08 -0.82 -7.25
N PHE A 81 -11.19 -0.80 -6.52
CA PHE A 81 -11.67 -1.92 -5.73
C PHE A 81 -12.71 -2.69 -6.56
N SER A 82 -12.47 -3.98 -6.78
CA SER A 82 -13.35 -4.84 -7.57
C SER A 82 -13.63 -6.17 -6.85
N PRO A 83 -14.84 -6.73 -6.95
CA PRO A 83 -15.15 -8.02 -6.32
C PRO A 83 -14.25 -9.13 -6.87
N ASN A 84 -13.81 -10.04 -6.02
CA ASN A 84 -12.98 -11.17 -6.41
C ASN A 84 -13.45 -12.45 -5.74
N SER A 85 -14.22 -13.25 -6.49
CA SER A 85 -14.76 -14.53 -6.02
C SER A 85 -13.70 -15.59 -5.72
N VAL A 86 -12.48 -15.46 -6.25
CA VAL A 86 -11.36 -16.36 -5.94
C VAL A 86 -10.93 -16.20 -4.47
N MET A 87 -11.13 -15.02 -3.89
CA MET A 87 -10.75 -14.72 -2.50
C MET A 87 -11.83 -15.06 -1.48
N GLY A 88 -12.87 -15.80 -1.89
CA GLY A 88 -13.96 -16.22 -1.02
C GLY A 88 -15.11 -15.21 -0.95
N GLU A 89 -16.04 -15.47 -0.02
CA GLU A 89 -17.18 -14.59 0.22
C GLU A 89 -16.71 -13.22 0.73
N ASP A 90 -17.27 -12.14 0.14
CA ASP A 90 -16.90 -10.75 0.48
C ASP A 90 -15.42 -10.41 0.20
N GLY A 91 -14.72 -11.26 -0.55
CA GLY A 91 -13.35 -11.04 -1.04
C GLY A 91 -13.30 -10.08 -2.22
N PHE A 92 -12.20 -9.32 -2.32
CA PHE A 92 -12.03 -8.31 -3.36
C PHE A 92 -10.57 -8.10 -3.75
N SER A 93 -10.36 -7.44 -4.88
CA SER A 93 -9.05 -7.03 -5.38
C SER A 93 -8.94 -5.52 -5.38
N ILE A 94 -7.71 -5.03 -5.22
CA ILE A 94 -7.34 -3.63 -5.39
C ILE A 94 -6.29 -3.54 -6.49
N GLU A 95 -6.58 -2.77 -7.53
CA GLU A 95 -5.60 -2.36 -8.53
C GLU A 95 -5.22 -0.90 -8.28
N GLU A 96 -3.95 -0.67 -7.93
CA GLU A 96 -3.46 0.64 -7.54
C GLU A 96 -2.50 1.18 -8.59
N ALA A 97 -2.51 2.51 -8.76
CA ALA A 97 -1.50 3.22 -9.53
C ALA A 97 -1.14 4.53 -8.86
N PHE A 98 0.15 4.87 -8.90
CA PHE A 98 0.64 6.13 -8.39
C PHE A 98 1.92 6.55 -9.10
N ARG A 99 2.22 7.85 -9.05
CA ARG A 99 3.45 8.40 -9.60
C ARG A 99 4.54 8.37 -8.56
N VAL A 100 5.75 8.08 -9.01
CA VAL A 100 6.97 8.04 -8.18
C VAL A 100 7.95 9.13 -8.60
N ILE A 101 8.89 9.47 -7.71
CA ILE A 101 9.96 10.46 -7.91
C ILE A 101 9.46 11.91 -7.95
N ALA A 102 8.42 12.19 -8.74
CA ALA A 102 7.83 13.52 -8.89
C ALA A 102 6.34 13.45 -9.27
N LYS A 103 5.64 14.59 -9.17
CA LYS A 103 4.23 14.73 -9.54
C LYS A 103 3.89 14.31 -10.97
N ASN A 104 4.84 14.45 -11.90
CA ASN A 104 4.70 14.05 -13.31
C ASN A 104 5.59 12.85 -13.65
N GLY A 105 6.07 12.13 -12.63
CA GLY A 105 6.91 10.95 -12.80
C GLY A 105 6.17 9.76 -13.42
N PRO A 106 6.89 8.65 -13.66
CA PRO A 106 6.29 7.44 -14.19
C PRO A 106 5.29 6.85 -13.21
N PHE A 107 4.33 6.09 -13.74
CA PHE A 107 3.39 5.31 -12.94
C PHE A 107 4.01 3.99 -12.51
N GLU A 108 3.88 3.69 -11.23
CA GLU A 108 3.96 2.33 -10.71
C GLU A 108 2.55 1.79 -10.49
N THR A 109 2.38 0.49 -10.74
CA THR A 109 1.09 -0.20 -10.64
C THR A 109 1.20 -1.45 -9.80
N TYR A 110 0.21 -1.71 -8.96
CA TYR A 110 0.19 -2.85 -8.05
C TYR A 110 -1.17 -3.56 -8.08
N LYS A 111 -1.16 -4.87 -7.84
CA LYS A 111 -2.36 -5.65 -7.57
C LYS A 111 -2.29 -6.20 -6.15
N ARG A 112 -3.41 -6.10 -5.44
CA ARG A 112 -3.60 -6.74 -4.14
C ARG A 112 -4.88 -7.53 -4.13
N ASP A 113 -4.84 -8.74 -3.60
CA ASP A 113 -6.01 -9.61 -3.46
C ASP A 113 -6.32 -9.78 -1.97
N LEU A 114 -7.59 -9.64 -1.58
CA LEU A 114 -8.01 -9.56 -0.18
C LEU A 114 -9.04 -10.64 0.15
N ASN A 115 -8.68 -11.49 1.12
CA ASN A 115 -9.55 -12.52 1.68
C ASN A 115 -10.07 -12.08 3.05
N LYS A 116 -11.39 -12.11 3.25
CA LYS A 116 -12.03 -11.75 4.53
C LYS A 116 -11.78 -12.83 5.57
N VAL A 117 -11.29 -12.44 6.74
CA VAL A 117 -11.07 -13.36 7.89
C VAL A 117 -11.86 -13.00 9.13
N GLY A 118 -12.46 -11.81 9.15
CA GLY A 118 -13.31 -11.36 10.24
C GLY A 118 -14.01 -10.04 9.90
N PRO A 119 -14.80 -9.50 10.84
CA PRO A 119 -15.47 -8.21 10.68
C PRO A 119 -14.46 -7.09 10.37
N GLY A 120 -14.48 -6.56 9.14
CA GLY A 120 -13.52 -5.55 8.69
C GLY A 120 -12.06 -6.00 8.64
N GLN A 121 -11.76 -7.29 8.71
CA GLN A 121 -10.41 -7.84 8.74
C GLN A 121 -10.15 -8.69 7.49
N TYR A 122 -9.05 -8.37 6.80
CA TYR A 122 -8.67 -9.05 5.57
C TYR A 122 -7.19 -9.41 5.58
N TRP A 123 -6.86 -10.58 5.00
CA TRP A 123 -5.50 -10.89 4.55
C TRP A 123 -5.32 -10.37 3.13
N MET A 124 -4.29 -9.55 2.95
CA MET A 124 -3.93 -8.89 1.71
C MET A 124 -2.68 -9.54 1.11
N TYR A 125 -2.86 -10.16 -0.05
CA TYR A 125 -1.83 -10.82 -0.84
C TYR A 125 -1.37 -9.87 -1.95
N THR A 126 -0.07 -9.83 -2.22
CA THR A 126 0.54 -8.97 -3.24
C THR A 126 1.36 -9.81 -4.19
N GLU A 127 1.55 -9.36 -5.43
CA GLU A 127 2.39 -10.06 -6.41
C GLU A 127 3.89 -10.04 -6.05
N GLU A 128 4.32 -9.10 -5.20
CA GLU A 128 5.74 -8.83 -4.91
C GLU A 128 6.26 -9.48 -3.61
N TYR A 129 5.39 -9.73 -2.64
CA TYR A 129 5.74 -10.28 -1.33
C TYR A 129 5.09 -11.64 -1.08
N PHE A 130 5.87 -12.56 -0.51
CA PHE A 130 5.41 -13.91 -0.16
C PHE A 130 4.46 -13.94 1.06
N TYR A 131 4.64 -13.02 2.01
CA TYR A 131 3.85 -12.99 3.25
C TYR A 131 2.64 -12.06 3.11
N PRO A 132 1.41 -12.55 3.40
CA PRO A 132 0.24 -11.70 3.38
C PRO A 132 0.31 -10.64 4.48
N ARG A 133 -0.17 -9.44 4.16
CA ARG A 133 -0.26 -8.33 5.11
C ARG A 133 -1.69 -8.20 5.62
N GLN A 134 -1.87 -7.56 6.75
CA GLN A 134 -3.21 -7.29 7.29
C GLN A 134 -3.79 -6.03 6.66
N PHE A 135 -5.08 -6.08 6.34
CA PHE A 135 -5.87 -4.95 5.89
C PHE A 135 -7.11 -4.89 6.78
N ASN A 136 -7.06 -4.01 7.78
CA ASN A 136 -8.11 -3.86 8.78
C ASN A 136 -8.80 -2.51 8.59
N ILE A 137 -10.11 -2.55 8.31
CA ILE A 137 -10.95 -1.36 8.22
C ILE A 137 -11.35 -0.96 9.65
N ILE A 138 -10.93 0.23 10.07
CA ILE A 138 -11.14 0.73 11.44
C ILE A 138 -12.11 1.91 11.51
N ASN A 139 -12.39 2.54 10.38
CA ASN A 139 -13.36 3.63 10.27
C ASN A 139 -13.82 3.80 8.82
N VAL A 140 -15.10 4.15 8.64
CA VAL A 140 -15.67 4.62 7.37
C VAL A 140 -16.65 5.75 7.67
N GLY A 141 -16.88 6.61 6.69
CA GLY A 141 -17.87 7.66 6.86
C GLY A 141 -18.22 8.38 5.58
N PRO A 142 -19.17 9.33 5.63
CA PRO A 142 -19.86 9.80 6.83
C PRO A 142 -20.94 8.81 7.32
N ASN A 143 -21.37 8.98 8.58
CA ASN A 143 -22.53 8.31 9.19
C ASN A 143 -22.46 6.77 9.28
N TYR A 144 -21.31 6.20 9.61
CA TYR A 144 -21.24 4.78 9.95
C TYR A 144 -22.03 4.49 11.23
N THR A 145 -22.94 3.52 11.17
CA THR A 145 -23.61 2.97 12.36
C THR A 145 -23.41 1.46 12.39
N ASN A 146 -23.03 0.93 13.55
CA ASN A 146 -22.78 -0.50 13.75
C ASN A 146 -24.07 -1.36 13.75
N THR A 147 -25.21 -0.73 13.51
CA THR A 147 -26.56 -1.27 13.74
C THR A 147 -27.32 -1.56 12.45
N THR A 148 -26.69 -1.48 11.28
CA THR A 148 -27.48 -1.51 10.05
C THR A 148 -27.87 -2.92 9.61
N GLU A 149 -28.92 -3.43 10.23
CA GLU A 149 -29.78 -4.46 9.67
C GLU A 149 -30.35 -3.97 8.33
N GLY A 150 -29.76 -4.44 7.23
CA GLY A 150 -30.40 -4.58 5.92
C GLY A 150 -30.75 -3.32 5.11
N LYS A 151 -30.84 -2.13 5.72
CA LYS A 151 -31.37 -0.91 5.05
C LYS A 151 -30.33 0.06 4.47
N GLU A 152 -29.04 -0.16 4.66
CA GLU A 152 -27.97 0.73 4.13
C GLU A 152 -27.12 0.12 3.01
N LYS A 153 -27.62 -0.91 2.31
CA LYS A 153 -26.88 -1.49 1.15
C LYS A 153 -26.55 -0.48 0.04
N GLU A 154 -27.14 0.71 0.07
CA GLU A 154 -26.94 1.77 -0.94
C GLU A 154 -26.11 2.97 -0.47
N LYS A 155 -25.75 3.08 0.81
CA LYS A 155 -24.94 4.22 1.27
C LYS A 155 -23.46 3.99 0.94
N LEU A 156 -22.96 4.77 0.00
CA LEU A 156 -21.54 4.81 -0.35
C LEU A 156 -20.78 5.73 0.61
N TYR A 157 -19.83 5.15 1.35
CA TYR A 157 -18.91 5.92 2.19
C TYR A 157 -17.99 6.79 1.31
N GLN A 158 -17.68 7.98 1.82
CA GLN A 158 -16.82 8.98 1.21
C GLN A 158 -15.36 8.84 1.62
N TYR A 159 -15.09 8.24 2.78
CA TYR A 159 -13.75 7.90 3.22
C TYR A 159 -13.72 6.55 3.95
N MET A 160 -12.55 5.93 3.98
CA MET A 160 -12.25 4.78 4.83
C MET A 160 -10.83 4.87 5.39
N VAL A 161 -10.64 4.35 6.60
CA VAL A 161 -9.36 4.29 7.29
C VAL A 161 -8.98 2.83 7.48
N VAL A 162 -7.78 2.49 7.01
CA VAL A 162 -7.25 1.13 6.98
C VAL A 162 -5.87 1.08 7.63
N THR A 163 -5.59 0.00 8.36
CA THR A 163 -4.33 -0.25 9.06
C THR A 163 -4.05 -1.75 9.17
N ASP A 164 -2.88 -2.14 9.68
CA ASP A 164 -2.66 -3.45 10.28
C ASP A 164 -2.96 -3.46 11.79
N THR A 165 -2.93 -4.65 12.40
CA THR A 165 -3.25 -4.87 13.83
C THR A 165 -2.34 -4.08 14.78
N ASN A 166 -1.10 -3.83 14.36
CA ASN A 166 -0.07 -3.16 15.16
C ASN A 166 0.08 -1.68 14.81
N ARG A 167 -0.78 -1.10 13.95
CA ARG A 167 -0.67 0.30 13.49
C ARG A 167 0.69 0.63 12.87
N LEU A 168 1.34 -0.33 12.22
CA LEU A 168 2.61 -0.11 11.51
C LEU A 168 2.40 0.53 10.13
N SER A 169 1.23 0.32 9.55
CA SER A 169 0.76 0.86 8.29
C SER A 169 -0.51 1.67 8.53
N LEU A 170 -0.71 2.65 7.66
CA LEU A 170 -1.91 3.47 7.63
C LEU A 170 -2.19 3.80 6.16
N SER A 171 -3.44 3.62 5.76
CA SER A 171 -3.97 4.11 4.50
C SER A 171 -5.33 4.75 4.75
N VAL A 172 -5.44 6.04 4.44
CA VAL A 172 -6.76 6.70 4.38
C VAL A 172 -7.13 6.85 2.92
N TYR A 173 -8.27 6.30 2.55
CA TYR A 173 -8.82 6.40 1.21
C TYR A 173 -10.02 7.35 1.21
N ALA A 174 -10.15 8.14 0.15
CA ALA A 174 -11.27 9.05 -0.09
C ALA A 174 -11.85 8.83 -1.49
N ARG A 175 -13.16 8.99 -1.64
CA ARG A 175 -13.82 8.97 -2.96
C ARG A 175 -13.45 10.18 -3.80
N HIS A 176 -13.27 11.32 -3.16
CA HIS A 176 -12.90 12.59 -3.79
C HIS A 176 -11.92 13.35 -2.88
N PRO A 177 -10.64 13.54 -3.29
CA PRO A 177 -9.64 14.18 -2.44
C PRO A 177 -10.01 15.60 -2.00
N MET A 178 -10.53 16.42 -2.92
CA MET A 178 -10.90 17.81 -2.61
C MET A 178 -12.05 17.88 -1.59
N THR A 179 -13.11 17.10 -1.81
CA THR A 179 -14.23 17.00 -0.86
C THR A 179 -13.76 16.50 0.50
N PHE A 180 -12.84 15.52 0.52
CA PHE A 180 -12.27 15.00 1.75
C PHE A 180 -11.53 16.09 2.54
N TYR A 181 -10.62 16.83 1.90
CA TYR A 181 -9.87 17.89 2.58
C TYR A 181 -10.78 19.03 3.06
N GLN A 182 -11.87 19.30 2.35
CA GLN A 182 -12.84 20.35 2.73
C GLN A 182 -13.80 19.95 3.85
N LYS A 183 -14.20 18.68 3.93
CA LYS A 183 -15.32 18.24 4.81
C LYS A 183 -14.96 17.22 5.87
N TYR A 184 -14.02 16.32 5.59
CA TYR A 184 -13.80 15.11 6.40
C TYR A 184 -12.39 15.05 7.02
N ASN A 185 -11.48 15.92 6.60
CA ASN A 185 -10.09 15.87 7.05
C ASN A 185 -9.94 16.09 8.56
N GLU A 186 -10.66 17.06 9.13
CA GLU A 186 -10.57 17.37 10.57
C GLU A 186 -11.05 16.19 11.44
N GLU A 187 -12.21 15.61 11.12
CA GLU A 187 -12.75 14.47 11.87
C GLU A 187 -11.86 13.23 11.74
N VAL A 188 -11.27 12.98 10.56
CA VAL A 188 -10.40 11.83 10.33
C VAL A 188 -9.07 12.01 11.04
N VAL A 189 -8.45 13.19 11.01
CA VAL A 189 -7.21 13.46 11.76
C VAL A 189 -7.44 13.31 13.26
N LYS A 190 -8.56 13.83 13.78
CA LYS A 190 -8.95 13.65 15.19
C LYS A 190 -9.16 12.18 15.55
N PHE A 191 -9.82 11.41 14.67
CA PHE A 191 -9.97 9.97 14.85
C PHE A 191 -8.62 9.25 14.86
N LEU A 192 -7.70 9.59 13.95
CA LEU A 192 -6.37 8.98 13.87
C LEU A 192 -5.55 9.21 15.15
N GLU A 193 -5.59 10.43 15.68
CA GLU A 193 -4.94 10.77 16.95
C GLU A 193 -5.51 9.93 18.11
N GLN A 194 -6.84 9.86 18.23
CA GLN A 194 -7.52 9.05 19.24
C GLN A 194 -7.26 7.54 19.07
N ALA A 195 -7.09 7.08 17.83
CA ALA A 195 -6.78 5.70 17.49
C ALA A 195 -5.29 5.35 17.70
N GLY A 196 -4.44 6.31 18.11
CA GLY A 196 -3.04 6.09 18.42
C GLY A 196 -2.08 6.19 17.23
N PHE A 197 -2.49 6.84 16.14
CA PHE A 197 -1.59 7.21 15.05
C PHE A 197 -0.95 8.57 15.32
N GLY A 198 0.38 8.61 15.33
CA GLY A 198 1.13 9.81 15.64
C GLY A 198 1.33 10.07 17.14
N GLY A 199 1.42 11.34 17.52
CA GLY A 199 1.75 11.75 18.89
C GLY A 199 3.21 11.44 19.25
N LYS A 200 3.42 10.61 20.28
CA LYS A 200 4.77 10.18 20.72
C LYS A 200 5.43 9.17 19.76
N VAL A 201 4.67 8.63 18.80
CA VAL A 201 5.10 7.59 17.88
C VAL A 201 5.26 8.20 16.48
N PHE A 202 6.50 8.53 16.11
CA PHE A 202 6.74 9.26 14.86
C PHE A 202 6.59 8.39 13.60
N TRP A 203 6.79 7.07 13.70
CA TRP A 203 6.80 6.19 12.52
C TRP A 203 5.41 5.93 11.92
N ASN A 204 4.36 5.86 12.76
CA ASN A 204 2.98 5.68 12.31
C ASN A 204 2.21 7.00 12.17
N SER A 205 2.91 8.14 12.28
CA SER A 205 2.29 9.46 12.14
C SER A 205 1.63 9.62 10.77
N PRO A 206 0.37 10.10 10.68
CA PRO A 206 -0.29 10.31 9.40
C PRO A 206 0.47 11.34 8.56
N ARG A 207 0.82 10.96 7.32
CA ARG A 207 1.43 11.85 6.32
C ARG A 207 0.47 12.05 5.16
N PRO A 208 0.11 13.31 4.84
CA PRO A 208 -0.73 13.58 3.69
C PRO A 208 0.01 13.21 2.41
N ILE A 209 -0.73 12.71 1.44
CA ILE A 209 -0.26 12.40 0.10
C ILE A 209 -0.76 13.47 -0.87
N TYR A 210 0.10 13.86 -1.80
CA TYR A 210 -0.25 14.84 -2.82
C TYR A 210 -1.40 14.35 -3.71
N GLN A 211 -2.49 15.11 -3.72
CA GLN A 211 -3.70 14.88 -4.52
C GLN A 211 -4.21 16.23 -5.08
N GLY A 212 -3.38 16.92 -5.85
CA GLY A 212 -3.70 18.22 -6.43
C GLY A 212 -4.66 18.16 -7.62
N ALA A 213 -5.14 19.32 -8.08
CA ALA A 213 -5.98 19.43 -9.28
C ALA A 213 -5.22 19.12 -10.58
N ASP A 214 -3.89 19.15 -10.54
CA ASP A 214 -2.96 18.75 -11.60
C ASP A 214 -2.71 17.23 -11.64
N CYS A 215 -3.31 16.45 -10.74
CA CYS A 215 -3.20 15.00 -10.79
C CYS A 215 -4.00 14.43 -11.95
N GLU A 216 -3.28 13.83 -12.90
CA GLU A 216 -3.86 12.97 -13.94
C GLU A 216 -3.84 11.52 -13.45
N TRP A 217 -5.01 10.96 -13.15
CA TRP A 217 -5.14 9.56 -12.72
C TRP A 217 -5.44 8.64 -13.90
N PRO A 218 -4.71 7.53 -14.05
CA PRO A 218 -4.95 6.55 -15.11
C PRO A 218 -6.30 5.86 -14.88
N SER A 219 -6.97 5.45 -15.95
CA SER A 219 -8.21 4.66 -15.83
C SER A 219 -7.93 3.24 -15.33
N GLU A 220 -8.93 2.54 -14.78
CA GLU A 220 -8.80 1.14 -14.36
C GLU A 220 -8.23 0.23 -15.47
N LYS A 221 -8.74 0.40 -16.70
CA LYS A 221 -8.24 -0.34 -17.88
C LYS A 221 -6.78 -0.03 -18.18
N GLU A 222 -6.36 1.21 -17.98
CA GLU A 222 -4.98 1.63 -18.18
C GLU A 222 -4.06 1.05 -17.09
N VAL A 223 -4.49 1.05 -15.83
CA VAL A 223 -3.77 0.41 -14.73
C VAL A 223 -3.57 -1.08 -15.01
N PHE A 224 -4.64 -1.77 -15.41
CA PHE A 224 -4.57 -3.17 -15.82
C PHE A 224 -3.59 -3.39 -16.98
N ALA A 225 -3.69 -2.60 -18.05
CA ALA A 225 -2.81 -2.73 -19.22
C ALA A 225 -1.34 -2.49 -18.87
N ARG A 226 -1.03 -1.44 -18.09
CA ARG A 226 0.33 -1.13 -17.62
C ARG A 226 0.92 -2.28 -16.81
N ARG A 227 0.13 -2.88 -15.90
CA ARG A 227 0.57 -4.04 -15.12
C ARG A 227 0.87 -5.25 -16.01
N VAL A 228 -0.04 -5.59 -16.93
CA VAL A 228 0.16 -6.73 -17.84
C VAL A 228 1.43 -6.56 -18.66
N LEU A 229 1.67 -5.35 -19.19
CA LEU A 229 2.89 -5.05 -19.95
C LEU A 229 4.16 -5.13 -19.08
N LYS A 230 4.13 -4.60 -17.86
CA LYS A 230 5.24 -4.69 -16.89
C LYS A 230 5.59 -6.16 -16.61
N ASN A 231 4.59 -6.99 -16.34
CA ASN A 231 4.78 -8.41 -16.04
C ASN A 231 5.30 -9.19 -17.27
N GLN A 232 4.82 -8.87 -18.48
CA GLN A 232 5.35 -9.45 -19.71
C GLN A 232 6.80 -9.06 -19.98
N GLN A 233 7.16 -7.79 -19.73
CA GLN A 233 8.52 -7.32 -19.89
C GLN A 233 9.46 -7.98 -18.87
N ALA A 234 9.04 -8.09 -17.61
CA ALA A 234 9.79 -8.80 -16.59
C ALA A 234 10.01 -10.28 -16.96
N ALA A 235 8.98 -10.96 -17.47
CA ALA A 235 9.09 -12.36 -17.92
C ALA A 235 9.96 -12.51 -19.17
N LYS A 236 9.97 -11.53 -20.09
CA LYS A 236 10.90 -11.52 -21.23
C LYS A 236 12.34 -11.31 -20.75
N ASN A 237 12.56 -10.35 -19.87
CA ASN A 237 13.88 -10.06 -19.32
C ASN A 237 14.42 -11.26 -18.54
N SER A 238 13.60 -11.93 -17.72
CA SER A 238 14.02 -13.14 -17.00
C SER A 238 14.39 -14.27 -17.96
N ARG A 239 13.61 -14.46 -19.05
CA ARG A 239 13.95 -15.42 -20.11
C ARG A 239 15.20 -15.04 -20.89
N SER A 240 15.45 -13.75 -21.13
CA SER A 240 16.67 -13.27 -21.79
C SER A 240 17.89 -13.40 -20.88
N GLU A 241 17.74 -13.19 -19.57
CA GLU A 241 18.78 -13.44 -18.57
C GLU A 241 19.07 -14.93 -18.43
N GLU A 242 18.04 -15.77 -18.38
CA GLU A 242 18.16 -17.23 -18.43
C GLU A 242 18.80 -17.69 -19.75
N ALA A 243 18.42 -17.10 -20.89
CA ALA A 243 19.01 -17.37 -22.20
C ALA A 243 20.48 -16.95 -22.26
N SER A 244 20.85 -15.81 -21.69
CA SER A 244 22.24 -15.36 -21.62
C SER A 244 23.09 -16.21 -20.67
N LYS A 245 22.48 -16.77 -19.61
CA LYS A 245 23.11 -17.77 -18.74
C LYS A 245 23.18 -19.15 -19.39
N SER A 246 22.20 -19.51 -20.22
CA SER A 246 22.18 -20.77 -20.99
C SER A 246 22.95 -20.69 -22.30
N GLU A 247 23.31 -19.51 -22.82
CA GLU A 247 24.22 -19.35 -23.96
C GLU A 247 25.68 -19.64 -23.58
N SER A 248 25.98 -19.81 -22.28
CA SER A 248 27.17 -20.54 -21.83
C SER A 248 27.09 -22.06 -22.10
N PHE A 249 25.91 -22.59 -22.48
CA PHE A 249 25.67 -23.99 -22.82
C PHE A 249 24.52 -24.17 -23.84
N GLY A 250 24.79 -23.91 -25.13
CA GLY A 250 24.20 -24.69 -26.23
C GLY A 250 22.97 -24.14 -26.99
N SER A 251 23.25 -23.62 -28.20
CA SER A 251 22.54 -23.70 -29.50
C SER A 251 21.03 -24.05 -29.66
N SER A 252 20.33 -23.12 -30.35
CA SER A 252 19.39 -23.26 -31.49
C SER A 252 18.00 -23.91 -31.35
N SER A 253 16.93 -23.16 -31.70
CA SER A 253 16.18 -23.28 -32.99
C SER A 253 14.79 -22.63 -32.92
N ALA A 254 14.40 -21.97 -34.01
CA ALA A 254 13.15 -21.21 -34.22
C ALA A 254 11.95 -22.08 -34.66
N VAL A 255 10.70 -21.64 -34.39
CA VAL A 255 9.53 -21.83 -35.29
C VAL A 255 8.50 -20.70 -35.07
N ASP A 256 8.00 -20.17 -36.20
CA ASP A 256 7.03 -19.09 -36.40
C ASP A 256 5.56 -19.62 -36.41
N GLY A 257 4.61 -18.78 -35.99
CA GLY A 257 3.18 -19.11 -35.93
C GLY A 257 2.33 -17.87 -35.66
N ARG A 258 1.95 -17.15 -36.73
CA ARG A 258 1.22 -15.87 -36.65
C ARG A 258 -0.29 -16.08 -36.52
N SER A 259 -0.85 -15.64 -35.39
CA SER A 259 -2.28 -15.39 -35.15
C SER A 259 -2.51 -13.86 -35.11
N PRO A 260 -3.72 -13.34 -35.40
CA PRO A 260 -4.03 -11.91 -35.29
C PRO A 260 -3.76 -11.32 -33.90
N ILE A 261 -3.80 -12.15 -32.85
CA ILE A 261 -3.42 -11.79 -31.48
C ILE A 261 -1.89 -11.57 -31.39
N THR A 262 -1.10 -12.35 -32.13
CA THR A 262 0.36 -12.23 -32.22
C THR A 262 0.78 -10.88 -32.81
N GLU A 263 0.02 -10.34 -33.76
CA GLU A 263 0.29 -9.03 -34.36
C GLU A 263 -0.01 -7.87 -33.39
N MET A 264 -1.05 -8.03 -32.54
CA MET A 264 -1.35 -7.10 -31.45
C MET A 264 -0.31 -7.17 -30.31
N LEU A 265 0.30 -8.34 -30.09
CA LEU A 265 1.38 -8.59 -29.12
C LEU A 265 2.76 -8.11 -29.59
N GLN A 266 2.94 -7.90 -30.91
CA GLN A 266 4.21 -7.46 -31.49
C GLN A 266 4.43 -5.94 -31.37
N ASN A 267 3.36 -5.13 -31.24
CA ASN A 267 3.49 -3.68 -31.10
C ASN A 267 2.55 -3.10 -30.02
N PRO A 268 2.90 -3.28 -28.73
CA PRO A 268 2.05 -2.85 -27.61
C PRO A 268 1.91 -1.32 -27.49
N GLN A 269 2.88 -0.54 -27.99
CA GLN A 269 2.77 0.93 -28.03
C GLN A 269 1.67 1.39 -28.98
N LEU A 270 1.51 0.71 -30.11
CA LEU A 270 0.48 1.00 -31.11
C LEU A 270 -0.92 0.58 -30.63
N ALA A 271 -1.01 -0.49 -29.83
CA ALA A 271 -2.25 -0.88 -29.14
C ALA A 271 -2.67 0.14 -28.08
N LEU A 272 -1.72 0.68 -27.31
CA LEU A 272 -1.98 1.75 -26.33
C LEU A 272 -2.46 3.03 -27.04
N GLN A 273 -1.84 3.41 -28.15
CA GLN A 273 -2.23 4.58 -28.94
C GLN A 273 -3.65 4.46 -29.51
N LYS A 274 -4.04 3.27 -29.99
CA LYS A 274 -5.41 3.00 -30.48
C LYS A 274 -6.47 3.04 -29.39
N LEU A 275 -6.14 2.64 -28.16
CA LEU A 275 -7.07 2.73 -27.02
C LEU A 275 -7.23 4.15 -26.50
N VAL A 276 -6.18 4.97 -26.58
CA VAL A 276 -6.21 6.40 -26.20
C VAL A 276 -6.93 7.25 -27.24
N GLN A 277 -6.86 6.89 -28.52
CA GLN A 277 -7.52 7.61 -29.62
C GLN A 277 -8.99 7.20 -29.87
N GLY A 278 -9.47 6.16 -29.18
CA GLY A 278 -10.85 5.66 -29.30
C GLY A 278 -11.87 6.37 -28.40
N HIS A 279 -11.82 7.71 -28.36
CA HIS A 279 -12.87 8.58 -27.79
C HIS A 279 -13.37 9.54 -28.88
#